data_AF-A0A954G0N0-F1
#
_entry.id   AF-A0A954G0N0-F1
#
_cell.length_a   1.000
_cell.length_b   1.000
_cell.length_c   1.000
_cell.angle_alpha   90.00
_cell.angle_beta   90.00
_cell.angle_gamma   90.00
#
_symmetry.space_group_name_H-M   'P 1'
#
loop_
_entity.id
_entity.type
_entity.pdbx_description
1 polymer ?
#
loop_
_entity_poly.entity_id
_entity_poly.type
_entity_poly.pdbx_seq_one_letter_code
_entity_poly.pdbx_strand_id
1 'polypeptide(L)'
;MEYFADVPKIEYEGPQSKNPLAFKQYNPEEVIEGKSMRDLFRFSICYWHTFRGTGSDPFGSATLQRPWDDGSNSVENALKRVDVAFEFFEKLQAPYYCFHDKDVSPDGETLKEANDNFDRIADKLLEAQERTGIKLLWG
;
A
#
# COMPACT_ATOMS: atom_id res chain seq x y z
N MET A 1 10.83 -4.44 11.31
CA MET A 1 11.92 -3.83 10.52
C MET A 1 11.25 -2.87 9.56
N GLU A 2 11.74 -1.63 9.45
CA GLU A 2 11.13 -0.63 8.56
C GLU A 2 11.76 -0.68 7.17
N TYR A 3 10.92 -0.60 6.13
CA TYR A 3 11.30 -0.53 4.72
C TYR A 3 11.53 0.90 4.24
N PHE A 4 10.91 1.88 4.91
CA PHE A 4 11.05 3.31 4.64
C PHE A 4 11.61 4.05 5.86
N ALA A 5 12.76 3.61 6.39
CA ALA A 5 13.33 4.12 7.65
C ALA A 5 13.52 5.65 7.70
N ASP A 6 13.83 6.28 6.55
CA ASP A 6 14.03 7.73 6.44
C ASP A 6 12.73 8.52 6.28
N VAL A 7 11.58 7.84 6.17
CA VAL A 7 10.26 8.45 6.02
C VAL A 7 9.47 8.24 7.31
N PRO A 8 9.24 9.31 8.11
CA PRO A 8 8.36 9.20 9.26
C PRO A 8 6.90 9.10 8.81
N LYS A 9 6.00 8.85 9.77
CA LYS A 9 4.58 9.05 9.54
C LYS A 9 4.32 10.51 9.13
N ILE A 10 3.56 10.70 8.04
CA ILE A 10 3.29 12.00 7.45
C ILE A 10 2.20 12.70 8.25
N GLU A 11 2.55 13.74 8.99
CA GLU A 11 1.63 14.49 9.83
C GLU A 11 1.15 15.79 9.15
N TYR A 12 0.06 16.37 9.68
CA TYR A 12 -0.42 17.68 9.24
C TYR A 12 0.35 18.82 9.92
N GLU A 13 0.90 19.74 9.12
CA GLU A 13 1.63 20.93 9.60
C GLU A 13 1.01 22.25 9.13
N GLY A 14 -0.06 22.19 8.35
CA GLY A 14 -0.80 23.37 7.88
C GLY A 14 -0.23 24.07 6.64
N PRO A 15 -0.98 25.05 6.10
CA PRO A 15 -0.79 25.58 4.75
C PRO A 15 0.53 26.33 4.53
N GLN A 16 1.18 26.78 5.61
CA GLN A 16 2.44 27.51 5.53
C GLN A 16 3.68 26.60 5.63
N SER A 17 3.51 25.32 5.96
CA SER A 17 4.63 24.39 6.09
C SER A 17 5.42 24.28 4.77
N LYS A 18 6.75 24.24 4.92
CA LYS A 18 7.70 23.98 3.83
C LYS A 18 8.27 22.56 3.88
N ASN A 19 7.95 21.77 4.91
CA ASN A 19 8.39 20.39 5.02
C ASN A 19 7.75 19.56 3.89
N PRO A 20 8.49 18.97 2.95
CA PRO A 20 7.90 18.19 1.87
C PRO A 20 7.15 16.94 2.37
N LEU A 21 7.54 16.38 3.52
CA LEU A 21 6.97 15.17 4.13
C LEU A 21 5.95 15.49 5.22
N ALA A 22 5.04 16.42 4.92
CA ALA A 22 3.91 16.79 5.77
C ALA A 22 2.69 17.13 4.93
N PHE A 23 1.49 16.91 5.46
CA PHE A 23 0.25 17.41 4.86
C PHE A 23 0.07 18.90 5.16
N LYS A 24 -0.34 19.67 4.14
CA LYS A 24 -0.57 21.13 4.27
C LYS A 24 -2.06 21.48 4.34
N GLN A 25 -2.90 20.58 3.83
CA GLN A 25 -4.34 20.77 3.67
C GLN A 25 -5.15 19.58 4.20
N TYR A 26 -4.54 18.39 4.24
CA TYR A 26 -5.22 17.20 4.75
C TYR A 26 -4.91 17.04 6.23
N ASN A 27 -5.86 17.44 7.07
CA ASN A 27 -5.89 17.08 8.48
C ASN A 27 -6.95 15.97 8.66
N PRO A 28 -6.56 14.71 8.89
CA PRO A 28 -7.51 13.59 8.89
C PRO A 28 -8.63 13.74 9.94
N GLU A 29 -8.37 14.45 11.04
CA GLU A 29 -9.33 14.66 12.15
C GLU A 29 -10.14 15.97 12.00
N GLU A 30 -9.84 16.81 11.01
CA GLU A 30 -10.62 18.03 10.77
C GLU A 30 -12.04 17.67 10.34
N VAL A 31 -13.03 18.29 11.00
CA VAL A 31 -14.45 18.04 10.75
C VAL A 31 -14.99 19.09 9.77
N ILE A 32 -15.50 18.62 8.63
CA ILE A 32 -16.19 19.43 7.63
C ILE A 32 -17.63 18.91 7.52
N GLU A 33 -18.61 19.78 7.70
CA GLU A 33 -20.05 19.44 7.60
C GLU A 33 -20.42 18.19 8.41
N GLY A 34 -19.85 18.05 9.61
CA GLY A 34 -20.13 16.94 10.54
C GLY A 34 -19.42 15.61 10.25
N LYS A 35 -18.48 15.55 9.30
CA LYS A 35 -17.64 14.37 9.04
C LYS A 35 -16.16 14.73 9.07
N SER A 36 -15.33 13.81 9.56
CA SER A 36 -13.87 13.97 9.48
C SER A 36 -13.42 13.99 8.01
N MET A 37 -12.33 14.69 7.69
CA MET A 37 -11.72 14.63 6.35
C MET A 37 -11.37 13.20 5.96
N ARG A 38 -10.91 12.36 6.91
CA ARG A 38 -10.65 10.93 6.67
C ARG A 38 -11.90 10.22 6.14
N ASP A 39 -13.05 10.47 6.75
CA ASP A 39 -14.32 9.83 6.37
C ASP A 39 -14.95 10.42 5.10
N LEU A 40 -14.68 11.70 4.80
CA LEU A 40 -15.11 12.34 3.58
C LEU A 40 -14.33 11.85 2.36
N PHE A 41 -13.00 11.85 2.45
CA PHE A 41 -12.14 11.55 1.29
C PHE A 41 -11.92 10.06 1.09
N ARG A 42 -11.86 9.28 2.17
CA ARG A 42 -11.69 7.81 2.10
C ARG A 42 -10.54 7.39 1.18
N PHE A 43 -9.39 8.03 1.31
CA PHE A 43 -8.25 7.79 0.42
C PHE A 43 -7.86 6.31 0.39
N SER A 44 -7.60 5.82 -0.82
CA SER A 44 -7.18 4.44 -1.11
C SER A 44 -5.87 4.43 -1.87
N ILE A 45 -4.94 3.59 -1.47
CA ILE A 45 -3.70 3.36 -2.21
C ILE A 45 -3.88 2.17 -3.17
N CYS A 46 -3.51 2.36 -4.44
CA CYS A 46 -3.58 1.31 -5.45
C CYS A 46 -2.32 0.43 -5.44
N TYR A 47 -2.52 -0.87 -5.23
CA TYR A 47 -1.41 -1.80 -5.04
C TYR A 47 -0.51 -1.93 -6.28
N TRP A 48 -1.12 -2.01 -7.48
CA TRP A 48 -0.40 -2.19 -8.73
C TRP A 48 0.60 -1.08 -9.01
N HIS A 49 0.21 0.20 -8.94
CA HIS A 49 1.15 1.29 -9.22
C HIS A 49 2.18 1.47 -8.12
N THR A 50 1.80 1.31 -6.85
CA THR A 50 2.69 1.61 -5.73
C THR A 50 3.74 0.53 -5.50
N PHE A 51 3.35 -0.76 -5.57
CA PHE A 51 4.22 -1.87 -5.16
C PHE A 51 4.59 -2.84 -6.29
N ARG A 52 3.91 -2.80 -7.45
CA ARG A 52 4.22 -3.68 -8.60
C ARG A 52 4.77 -2.92 -9.80
N GLY A 53 4.41 -1.65 -9.95
CA GLY A 53 4.93 -0.79 -11.00
C GLY A 53 6.45 -0.73 -10.95
N THR A 54 7.08 -0.88 -12.11
CA THR A 54 8.54 -0.94 -12.28
C THR A 54 9.10 0.35 -12.92
N GLY A 55 8.23 1.23 -13.40
CA GLY A 55 8.61 2.41 -14.19
C GLY A 55 9.10 2.10 -15.60
N SER A 56 8.89 0.86 -16.08
CA SER A 56 9.09 0.53 -17.50
C SER A 56 7.99 1.14 -18.36
N ASP A 57 8.32 1.41 -19.61
CA ASP A 57 7.37 1.85 -20.64
C ASP A 57 7.62 1.07 -21.95
N PRO A 58 6.79 1.25 -23.01
CA PRO A 58 6.97 0.52 -24.28
C PRO A 58 8.32 0.75 -24.98
N PHE A 59 9.11 1.73 -24.55
CA PHE A 59 10.37 2.15 -25.15
C PHE A 59 11.58 1.99 -24.21
N GLY A 60 11.39 1.54 -22.96
CA GLY A 60 12.43 1.53 -21.93
C GLY A 60 12.24 0.51 -20.81
N SER A 61 13.35 0.12 -20.20
CA SER A 61 13.38 -0.85 -19.10
C SER A 61 12.91 -0.27 -17.76
N ALA A 62 12.71 -1.14 -16.77
CA ALA A 62 12.41 -0.75 -15.39
C ALA A 62 13.44 0.25 -14.83
N THR A 63 12.95 1.21 -14.04
CA THR A 63 13.76 2.30 -13.46
C THR A 63 13.55 2.47 -11.95
N LEU A 64 12.44 1.97 -11.40
CA LEU A 64 12.11 2.14 -9.99
C LEU A 64 12.98 1.24 -9.10
N GLN A 65 13.59 1.84 -8.09
CA GLN A 65 14.39 1.13 -7.09
C GLN A 65 13.50 0.73 -5.91
N ARG A 66 13.46 -0.57 -5.63
CA ARG A 66 12.65 -1.18 -4.56
C ARG A 66 13.52 -2.16 -3.76
N PRO A 67 14.38 -1.69 -2.84
CA PRO A 67 15.28 -2.55 -2.05
C PRO A 67 14.61 -3.73 -1.30
N TRP A 68 13.29 -3.62 -1.06
CA TRP A 68 12.48 -4.66 -0.42
C TRP A 68 11.92 -5.70 -1.38
N ASP A 69 11.92 -5.47 -2.69
CA ASP A 69 11.43 -6.41 -3.69
C ASP A 69 12.61 -7.15 -4.33
N ASP A 70 12.62 -8.48 -4.25
CA ASP A 70 13.68 -9.30 -4.86
C ASP A 70 13.44 -9.57 -6.36
N GLY A 71 12.36 -9.02 -6.93
CA GLY A 71 11.98 -9.15 -8.34
C GLY A 71 11.31 -10.48 -8.68
N SER A 72 11.29 -11.46 -7.78
CA SER A 72 10.62 -12.74 -8.01
C SER A 72 9.10 -12.60 -7.93
N ASN A 73 8.41 -13.48 -8.66
CA ASN A 73 6.97 -13.71 -8.49
C ASN A 73 6.74 -14.87 -7.51
N SER A 74 7.46 -14.89 -6.38
CA SER A 74 7.30 -15.91 -5.34
C SER A 74 6.23 -15.51 -4.32
N VAL A 75 5.70 -16.51 -3.60
CA VAL A 75 4.77 -16.30 -2.49
C VAL A 75 5.47 -15.55 -1.35
N GLU A 76 6.74 -15.86 -1.09
CA GLU A 76 7.54 -15.22 -0.04
C GLU A 76 7.73 -13.72 -0.31
N ASN A 77 8.02 -13.35 -1.55
CA ASN A 77 8.15 -11.94 -1.92
C ASN A 77 6.79 -11.24 -1.90
N ALA A 78 5.70 -11.90 -2.30
CA ALA A 78 4.34 -11.37 -2.17
C ALA A 78 3.96 -11.08 -0.69
N LEU A 79 4.24 -12.02 0.22
CA LEU A 79 4.03 -11.84 1.66
C LEU A 79 4.85 -10.66 2.21
N LYS A 80 6.11 -10.53 1.78
CA LYS A 80 6.96 -9.39 2.15
C LYS A 80 6.40 -8.06 1.64
N ARG A 81 5.85 -8.01 0.42
CA ARG A 81 5.19 -6.80 -0.11
C ARG A 81 3.97 -6.41 0.71
N VAL A 82 3.24 -7.35 1.33
CA VAL A 82 2.16 -7.00 2.27
C VAL A 82 2.69 -6.21 3.45
N ASP A 83 3.79 -6.66 4.07
CA ASP A 83 4.39 -5.93 5.20
C ASP A 83 4.86 -4.52 4.76
N VAL A 84 5.47 -4.40 3.58
CA VAL A 84 5.88 -3.10 3.01
C VAL A 84 4.68 -2.21 2.76
N ALA A 85 3.61 -2.77 2.18
CA ALA A 85 2.42 -2.02 1.80
C ALA A 85 1.74 -1.42 3.04
N PHE A 86 1.58 -2.21 4.09
CA PHE A 86 0.95 -1.73 5.31
C PHE A 86 1.82 -0.71 6.06
N GLU A 87 3.15 -0.84 6.08
CA GLU A 87 4.01 0.24 6.59
C GLU A 87 3.76 1.55 5.82
N PHE A 88 3.69 1.48 4.48
CA PHE A 88 3.45 2.65 3.64
C PHE A 88 2.07 3.28 3.91
N PHE A 89 1.03 2.45 4.03
CA PHE A 89 -0.33 2.90 4.34
C PHE A 89 -0.41 3.58 5.72
N GLU A 90 0.22 2.98 6.74
CA GLU A 90 0.31 3.52 8.09
C GLU A 90 1.03 4.88 8.10
N LYS A 91 2.17 4.99 7.39
CA LYS A 91 2.93 6.23 7.28
C LYS A 91 2.15 7.33 6.56
N LEU A 92 1.40 7.02 5.51
CA LEU A 92 0.54 7.99 4.82
C LEU A 92 -0.80 8.26 5.53
N GLN A 93 -1.14 7.50 6.56
CA GLN A 93 -2.47 7.54 7.20
C GLN A 93 -3.62 7.24 6.23
N ALA A 94 -3.38 6.39 5.23
CA ALA A 94 -4.40 6.00 4.26
C ALA A 94 -5.35 4.96 4.87
N PRO A 95 -6.66 5.23 4.98
CA PRO A 95 -7.60 4.31 5.61
C PRO A 95 -7.94 3.09 4.74
N TYR A 96 -7.68 3.17 3.43
CA TYR A 96 -8.00 2.10 2.49
C TYR A 96 -6.86 1.75 1.52
N TYR A 97 -6.99 0.57 0.92
CA TYR A 97 -6.21 0.14 -0.23
C TYR A 97 -7.09 -0.64 -1.22
N CYS A 98 -6.59 -0.83 -2.44
CA CYS A 98 -7.22 -1.64 -3.47
C CYS A 98 -6.21 -2.42 -4.30
N PHE A 99 -6.62 -3.56 -4.85
CA PHE A 99 -5.75 -4.45 -5.63
C PHE A 99 -6.51 -5.18 -6.74
N HIS A 100 -5.79 -5.77 -7.70
CA HIS A 100 -6.22 -6.96 -8.43
C HIS A 100 -5.55 -8.19 -7.81
N ASP A 101 -6.17 -9.35 -7.94
CA ASP A 101 -5.62 -10.63 -7.46
C ASP A 101 -4.14 -10.84 -7.87
N LYS A 102 -3.79 -10.50 -9.12
CA LYS A 102 -2.43 -10.62 -9.67
C LYS A 102 -1.45 -9.56 -9.21
N ASP A 103 -1.90 -8.52 -8.52
CA ASP A 103 -1.01 -7.55 -7.89
C ASP A 103 -0.43 -8.08 -6.60
N VAL A 104 -1.24 -8.84 -5.86
CA VAL A 104 -0.93 -9.29 -4.49
C VAL A 104 -0.45 -10.74 -4.44
N SER A 105 -0.90 -11.59 -5.38
CA SER A 105 -0.53 -13.02 -5.39
C SER A 105 0.16 -13.42 -6.70
N PRO A 106 1.17 -14.30 -6.63
CA PRO A 106 1.75 -14.90 -7.83
C PRO A 106 0.80 -15.88 -8.49
N ASP A 107 1.07 -16.18 -9.76
CA ASP A 107 0.44 -17.28 -10.49
C ASP A 107 0.89 -18.65 -9.97
N GLY A 108 0.11 -19.68 -10.29
CA GLY A 108 0.50 -21.08 -10.15
C GLY A 108 0.49 -21.77 -11.52
N GLU A 109 1.06 -22.97 -11.60
CA GLU A 109 1.00 -23.79 -12.83
C GLU A 109 -0.43 -24.28 -13.11
N THR A 110 -1.28 -24.29 -12.08
CA THR A 110 -2.70 -24.63 -12.16
C THR A 110 -3.56 -23.60 -11.45
N LEU A 111 -4.85 -23.54 -11.79
CA LEU A 111 -5.83 -22.71 -11.07
C LEU A 111 -5.88 -23.06 -9.57
N LYS A 112 -5.73 -24.34 -9.23
CA LYS A 112 -5.71 -24.78 -7.83
C LYS A 112 -4.53 -24.15 -7.09
N GLU A 113 -3.33 -24.23 -7.67
CA GLU A 113 -2.13 -23.64 -7.08
C GLU A 113 -2.21 -22.11 -7.00
N ALA A 114 -2.74 -21.45 -8.04
CA ALA A 114 -2.96 -20.00 -8.01
C ALA A 114 -3.89 -19.58 -6.86
N ASN A 115 -4.95 -20.35 -6.62
CA ASN A 115 -5.87 -20.09 -5.49
C ASN A 115 -5.20 -20.39 -4.14
N ASP A 116 -4.46 -21.50 -4.02
CA ASP A 116 -3.72 -21.83 -2.80
C ASP A 116 -2.68 -20.73 -2.45
N ASN A 117 -2.04 -20.15 -3.48
CA ASN A 117 -1.15 -19.00 -3.31
C ASN A 117 -1.91 -17.75 -2.85
N PHE A 118 -3.04 -17.44 -3.49
CA PHE A 118 -3.85 -16.29 -3.13
C PHE A 118 -4.39 -16.38 -1.69
N ASP A 119 -4.86 -17.55 -1.26
CA ASP A 119 -5.37 -17.78 0.10
C ASP A 119 -4.31 -17.44 1.16
N ARG A 120 -3.05 -17.85 0.94
CA ARG A 120 -1.93 -17.51 1.86
C ARG A 120 -1.70 -16.01 1.96
N ILE A 121 -1.86 -15.28 0.86
CA ILE A 121 -1.68 -13.83 0.84
C ILE A 121 -2.91 -13.14 1.44
N ALA A 122 -4.12 -13.66 1.19
CA ALA A 122 -5.35 -13.15 1.76
C ALA A 122 -5.34 -13.24 3.30
N ASP A 123 -4.86 -14.35 3.86
CA ASP A 123 -4.66 -14.51 5.31
C ASP A 123 -3.72 -13.43 5.85
N LYS A 124 -2.59 -13.21 5.18
CA LYS A 124 -1.61 -12.17 5.58
C LYS A 124 -2.18 -10.75 5.47
N LEU A 125 -2.97 -10.47 4.43
CA LEU A 125 -3.68 -9.21 4.28
C LEU A 125 -4.72 -9.01 5.40
N LEU A 126 -5.44 -10.07 5.78
CA LEU A 126 -6.39 -10.03 6.89
C LEU A 126 -5.69 -9.71 8.21
N GLU A 127 -4.60 -10.41 8.54
CA GLU A 127 -3.78 -10.13 9.73
C GLU A 127 -3.32 -8.66 9.77
N ALA A 128 -2.89 -8.12 8.63
CA ALA A 128 -2.43 -6.75 8.53
C ALA A 128 -3.59 -5.73 8.68
N GLN A 129 -4.78 -6.03 8.13
CA GLN A 129 -5.98 -5.22 8.33
C GLN A 129 -6.40 -5.21 9.80
N GLU A 130 -6.39 -6.36 10.48
CA GLU A 130 -6.72 -6.46 11.91
C GLU A 130 -5.73 -5.69 12.79
N ARG A 131 -4.43 -5.78 12.48
CA ARG A 131 -3.37 -5.07 13.22
C ARG A 131 -3.49 -3.55 13.12
N THR A 132 -3.88 -3.03 11.95
CA THR A 132 -3.77 -1.60 11.62
C THR A 132 -5.10 -0.86 11.59
N GLY A 133 -6.20 -1.58 11.40
CA GLY A 133 -7.53 -1.01 11.13
C GLY A 133 -7.69 -0.45 9.71
N ILE A 134 -6.67 -0.54 8.84
CA ILE A 134 -6.76 -0.22 7.41
C ILE A 134 -7.66 -1.25 6.74
N LYS A 135 -8.45 -0.83 5.73
CA LYS A 135 -9.49 -1.68 5.13
C LYS A 135 -9.32 -1.83 3.63
N LEU A 136 -9.72 -2.98 3.09
CA LEU A 136 -9.92 -3.13 1.65
C LEU A 136 -11.10 -2.27 1.18
N LEU A 137 -10.87 -1.35 0.24
CA LEU A 137 -11.96 -0.60 -0.40
C LEU A 137 -12.64 -1.45 -1.47
N TRP A 138 -11.83 -2.10 -2.30
CA TRP A 138 -12.22 -3.05 -3.33
C TRP A 138 -11.01 -3.89 -3.74
N GLY A 139 -11.24 -5.13 -4.17
CA GLY A 139 -10.24 -6.09 -4.61
C GLY A 139 -10.88 -7.24 -5.36
#